data_AF-A0AAV4XJQ1-F1
#
_entry.id   AF-A0AAV4XJQ1-F1
#
_cell.length_a   1.000
_cell.length_b   1.000
_cell.length_c   1.000
_cell.angle_alpha   90.00
_cell.angle_beta   90.00
_cell.angle_gamma   90.00
#
_symmetry.space_group_name_H-M   'P 1'
#
loop_
_entity.id
_entity.type
_entity.pdbx_description
1 polymer ?
#
loop_
_entity_poly.entity_id
_entity_poly.type
_entity_poly.pdbx_seq_one_letter_code
_entity_poly.pdbx_strand_id
1 'polypeptide(L)'
;MNEIANMDKPRLFKTHLSFHQMNFSKKSKYIYIAKHPSDCIVSFYHHCRFFPTYFFTDGTLEEIFEVFIKGEVDYCDNFDHLLAWYRLRNKSNVLFLSYESMKSDPRGTFLKVAVFLGKDFYKMLLDKDEAILKKVLKCSSLDYMNSTINDFWKQQFISYLSTDMQKSKSVIEKK
;
A
#
# COMPACT_ATOMS: atom_id res chain seq x y z
N MET A 1 7.47 22.20 -4.59
CA MET A 1 5.99 22.14 -4.65
C MET A 1 5.40 22.17 -6.08
N ASN A 2 6.16 22.46 -7.14
CA ASN A 2 5.62 22.58 -8.51
C ASN A 2 5.48 21.26 -9.29
N GLU A 3 6.13 20.17 -8.86
CA GLU A 3 6.11 18.90 -9.60
C GLU A 3 4.70 18.29 -9.67
N ILE A 4 3.95 18.31 -8.56
CA ILE A 4 2.57 17.78 -8.52
C ILE A 4 1.60 18.60 -9.39
N ALA A 5 1.85 19.91 -9.51
CA ALA A 5 1.02 20.80 -10.32
C ALA A 5 1.21 20.55 -11.83
N ASN A 6 2.41 20.07 -12.21
CA ASN A 6 2.79 19.83 -13.60
C ASN A 6 2.53 18.39 -14.09
N MET A 7 2.08 17.48 -13.21
CA MET A 7 1.74 16.11 -13.62
C MET A 7 0.48 16.07 -14.47
N ASP A 8 0.52 15.26 -15.53
CA ASP A 8 -0.65 14.96 -16.36
C ASP A 8 -1.77 14.30 -15.55
N LYS A 9 -3.01 14.56 -15.98
CA LYS A 9 -4.20 13.94 -15.38
C LYS A 9 -4.55 12.65 -16.13
N PRO A 10 -5.02 11.59 -15.43
CA PRO A 10 -5.27 11.53 -13.99
C PRO A 10 -3.99 11.29 -13.18
N ARG A 11 -3.90 11.93 -12.00
CA ARG A 11 -2.79 11.74 -11.06
C ARG A 11 -3.13 10.64 -10.06
N LEU A 12 -2.21 9.68 -9.91
CA LEU A 12 -2.34 8.58 -8.96
C LEU A 12 -1.38 8.79 -7.79
N PHE A 13 -1.92 8.69 -6.57
CA PHE A 13 -1.14 8.80 -5.34
C PHE A 13 -1.40 7.59 -4.44
N LYS A 14 -0.35 7.10 -3.80
CA LYS A 14 -0.41 6.09 -2.74
C LYS A 14 -0.01 6.77 -1.44
N THR A 15 -0.75 6.52 -0.37
CA THR A 15 -0.41 7.01 0.97
C THR A 15 -0.88 6.04 2.03
N HIS A 16 -0.17 6.02 3.15
CA HIS A 16 -0.59 5.37 4.40
C HIS A 16 -1.02 6.41 5.45
N LEU A 17 -1.02 7.70 5.13
CA LEU A 17 -1.43 8.76 6.07
C LEU A 17 -2.85 8.53 6.59
N SER A 18 -3.02 8.78 7.88
CA SER A 18 -4.33 8.74 8.51
C SER A 18 -5.26 9.80 7.90
N PHE A 19 -6.57 9.59 8.05
CA PHE A 19 -7.56 10.54 7.54
C PHE A 19 -7.36 11.96 8.10
N HIS A 20 -6.90 12.07 9.36
CA HIS A 20 -6.64 13.35 10.03
C HIS A 20 -5.44 14.11 9.45
N GLN A 21 -4.52 13.41 8.80
CA GLN A 21 -3.33 13.99 8.15
C GLN A 21 -3.59 14.34 6.68
N MET A 22 -4.77 14.03 6.15
CA MET A 22 -5.10 14.22 4.74
C MET A 22 -6.13 15.33 4.51
N ASN A 23 -5.89 16.14 3.48
CA ASN A 23 -6.89 17.07 2.96
C ASN A 23 -7.91 16.33 2.09
N PHE A 24 -9.02 15.89 2.71
CA PHE A 24 -10.10 15.22 1.98
C PHE A 24 -10.77 16.18 0.97
N SER A 25 -10.88 15.74 -0.28
CA SER A 25 -11.46 16.52 -1.37
C SER A 25 -12.59 15.76 -2.03
N LYS A 26 -13.76 16.40 -2.16
CA LYS A 26 -14.91 15.85 -2.91
C LYS A 26 -14.61 15.65 -4.41
N LYS A 27 -13.55 16.29 -4.93
CA LYS A 27 -13.14 16.19 -6.34
C LYS A 27 -12.21 14.99 -6.60
N SER A 28 -11.67 14.38 -5.55
CA SER A 28 -10.76 13.23 -5.64
C SER A 28 -11.51 11.94 -5.36
N LYS A 29 -11.08 10.84 -5.98
CA LYS A 29 -11.54 9.48 -5.68
C LYS A 29 -10.54 8.79 -4.77
N TYR A 30 -11.04 8.08 -3.76
CA TYR A 30 -10.22 7.37 -2.78
C TYR A 30 -10.57 5.88 -2.82
N ILE A 31 -9.55 5.03 -2.87
CA ILE A 31 -9.70 3.58 -2.70
C ILE A 31 -9.00 3.22 -1.40
N TYR A 32 -9.78 2.75 -0.42
CA TYR A 32 -9.28 2.32 0.88
C TYR A 32 -9.34 0.80 0.96
N ILE A 33 -8.24 0.18 1.41
CA ILE A 33 -8.16 -1.27 1.58
C ILE A 33 -7.98 -1.56 3.06
N ALA A 34 -8.98 -2.20 3.67
CA ALA A 34 -8.88 -2.78 4.99
C ALA A 34 -8.29 -4.20 4.91
N LYS A 35 -7.70 -4.67 6.01
CA LYS A 35 -7.26 -6.05 6.17
C LYS A 35 -7.47 -6.44 7.62
N HIS A 36 -7.71 -7.72 7.89
CA HIS A 36 -7.87 -8.21 9.25
C HIS A 36 -6.65 -7.83 10.12
N PRO A 37 -6.84 -7.24 11.33
CA PRO A 37 -5.74 -6.74 12.14
C PRO A 37 -4.68 -7.79 12.50
N SER A 38 -5.05 -9.04 12.76
CA SER A 38 -4.08 -10.12 13.03
C SER A 38 -3.10 -10.30 11.86
N ASP A 39 -3.63 -10.26 10.64
CA ASP A 39 -2.82 -10.45 9.43
C ASP A 39 -2.06 -9.18 9.07
N CYS A 40 -2.52 -8.00 9.54
CA CYS A 40 -1.75 -6.76 9.49
C CYS A 40 -0.51 -6.84 10.40
N ILE A 41 -0.68 -7.30 11.65
CA ILE A 41 0.41 -7.40 12.63
C ILE A 41 1.52 -8.31 12.11
N VAL A 42 1.17 -9.52 11.66
CA VAL A 42 2.16 -10.48 11.10
C VAL A 42 2.85 -9.90 9.85
N SER A 43 2.09 -9.25 8.97
CA SER A 43 2.66 -8.60 7.78
C SER A 43 3.59 -7.44 8.14
N PHE A 44 3.25 -6.66 9.16
CA PHE A 44 4.05 -5.53 9.62
C PHE A 44 5.33 -5.99 10.33
N TYR A 45 5.27 -7.09 11.07
CA TYR A 45 6.44 -7.76 11.64
C TYR A 45 7.47 -8.12 10.56
N HIS A 46 7.04 -8.81 9.50
CA HIS A 46 7.94 -9.13 8.39
C HIS A 46 8.45 -7.88 7.65
N HIS A 47 7.61 -6.84 7.50
CA HIS A 47 8.01 -5.56 6.92
C HIS A 47 9.12 -4.87 7.73
N CYS A 48 8.96 -4.74 9.05
CA CYS A 48 9.94 -4.10 9.92
C CYS A 48 11.28 -4.86 9.94
N ARG A 49 11.24 -6.20 9.87
CA ARG A 49 12.45 -7.02 9.77
C ARG A 49 13.14 -6.92 8.41
N PHE A 50 12.36 -6.72 7.35
CA PHE A 50 12.89 -6.62 5.99
C PHE A 50 13.54 -5.27 5.70
N PHE A 51 13.01 -4.17 6.26
CA PHE A 51 13.49 -2.82 6.01
C PHE A 51 14.44 -2.36 7.12
N PRO A 52 15.76 -2.19 6.86
CA PRO A 52 16.73 -1.80 7.88
C PRO A 52 16.44 -0.46 8.56
N THR A 53 15.66 0.41 7.91
CA THR A 53 15.24 1.72 8.44
C THR A 53 14.41 1.63 9.71
N TYR A 54 13.80 0.48 10.00
CA TYR A 54 13.06 0.25 11.24
C TYR A 54 13.96 -0.16 12.41
N PHE A 55 15.24 -0.49 12.15
CA PHE A 55 16.18 -0.98 13.16
C PHE A 55 15.62 -2.17 13.98
N PHE A 56 14.82 -3.03 13.33
CA PHE A 56 14.04 -4.10 13.96
C PHE A 56 14.39 -5.51 13.42
N THR A 57 15.55 -5.69 12.79
CA THR A 57 15.91 -6.95 12.09
C THR A 57 15.83 -8.20 12.97
N ASP A 58 16.20 -8.08 14.25
CA ASP A 58 16.26 -9.17 15.22
C ASP A 58 15.10 -9.16 16.22
N GLY A 59 14.10 -8.29 16.01
CA GLY A 59 12.94 -8.19 16.88
C GLY A 59 11.97 -9.36 16.71
N THR A 60 11.09 -9.50 17.70
CA THR A 60 10.11 -10.58 17.86
C THR A 60 8.72 -10.17 17.40
N LEU A 61 7.83 -11.14 17.21
CA LEU A 61 6.44 -10.86 16.86
C LEU A 61 5.69 -10.24 18.06
N GLU A 62 6.04 -10.66 19.27
CA GLU A 62 5.48 -10.18 20.53
C GLU A 62 5.76 -8.68 20.73
N GLU A 63 6.99 -8.23 20.44
CA GLU A 63 7.34 -6.81 20.49
C GLU A 63 6.53 -5.98 19.48
N ILE A 64 6.34 -6.49 18.24
CA ILE A 64 5.50 -5.82 17.24
C ILE A 64 4.04 -5.79 17.68
N PHE A 65 3.53 -6.87 18.25
CA PHE A 65 2.16 -6.94 18.75
C PHE A 65 1.92 -5.85 19.82
N GLU A 66 2.84 -5.71 20.78
CA GLU A 66 2.75 -4.71 21.85
C GLU A 66 2.70 -3.27 21.30
N VAL A 67 3.62 -2.89 20.41
CA VAL A 67 3.63 -1.53 19.84
C VAL A 67 2.45 -1.28 18.91
N PHE A 68 2.00 -2.31 18.17
CA PHE A 68 0.86 -2.20 17.26
C PHE A 68 -0.45 -1.95 18.03
N ILE A 69 -0.68 -2.68 19.12
CA ILE A 69 -1.87 -2.51 19.96
C ILE A 69 -1.85 -1.17 20.72
N LYS A 70 -0.67 -0.65 21.04
CA LYS A 70 -0.52 0.70 21.63
C LYS A 70 -0.64 1.84 20.60
N GLY A 71 -0.71 1.51 19.31
CA GLY A 71 -0.71 2.51 18.24
C GLY A 71 0.63 3.24 18.07
N GLU A 72 1.72 2.70 18.64
CA GLU A 72 3.08 3.23 18.58
C GLU A 72 3.82 2.79 17.30
N VAL A 73 3.07 2.71 16.19
CA VAL A 73 3.56 2.30 14.88
C VAL A 73 3.44 3.45 13.88
N ASP A 74 4.17 3.34 12.77
CA ASP A 74 4.03 4.27 11.66
C ASP A 74 2.57 4.43 11.26
N TYR A 75 2.19 5.67 10.95
CA TYR A 75 0.84 6.02 10.49
C TYR A 75 -0.29 5.81 11.51
N CYS A 76 0.06 5.79 12.79
CA CYS A 76 -0.83 5.83 13.96
C CYS A 76 -1.61 4.53 14.21
N ASP A 77 -2.48 4.57 15.21
CA ASP A 77 -3.34 3.45 15.60
C ASP A 77 -4.16 2.90 14.43
N ASN A 78 -4.05 1.59 14.21
CA ASN A 78 -4.67 0.91 13.08
C ASN A 78 -6.20 0.94 13.16
N PHE A 79 -6.77 0.88 14.36
CA PHE A 79 -8.22 0.87 14.56
C PHE A 79 -8.81 2.25 14.28
N ASP A 80 -8.21 3.32 14.79
CA ASP A 80 -8.58 4.70 14.48
C ASP A 80 -8.47 4.97 12.98
N HIS A 81 -7.39 4.51 12.36
CA HIS A 81 -7.20 4.59 10.91
C HIS A 81 -8.35 3.89 10.16
N LEU A 82 -8.66 2.65 10.52
CA LEU A 82 -9.75 1.87 9.93
C LEU A 82 -11.12 2.52 10.14
N LEU A 83 -11.43 2.93 11.37
CA LEU A 83 -12.73 3.51 11.74
C LEU A 83 -12.98 4.82 11.01
N ALA A 84 -11.96 5.68 10.89
CA ALA A 84 -12.07 6.94 10.17
C ALA A 84 -12.51 6.73 8.71
N TRP A 85 -11.88 5.79 8.00
CA TRP A 85 -12.23 5.47 6.62
C TRP A 85 -13.54 4.68 6.50
N TYR A 86 -13.83 3.79 7.45
CA TYR A 86 -15.08 3.03 7.48
C TYR A 86 -16.31 3.92 7.63
N ARG A 87 -16.21 5.03 8.39
CA ARG A 87 -17.28 6.04 8.48
C ARG A 87 -17.58 6.71 7.14
N LEU A 88 -16.63 6.74 6.21
CA LEU A 88 -16.75 7.37 4.90
C LEU A 88 -17.13 6.39 3.78
N ARG A 89 -17.23 5.08 4.06
CA ARG A 89 -17.40 4.01 3.07
C ARG A 89 -18.60 4.17 2.12
N ASN A 90 -19.63 4.92 2.55
CA ASN A 90 -20.84 5.17 1.76
C ASN A 90 -20.77 6.46 0.92
N LYS A 91 -19.65 7.20 0.94
CA LYS A 91 -19.46 8.37 0.08
C LYS A 91 -19.19 7.93 -1.36
N SER A 92 -19.81 8.60 -2.32
CA SER A 92 -19.68 8.27 -3.75
C SER A 92 -18.26 8.37 -4.31
N ASN A 93 -17.37 9.11 -3.64
CA ASN A 93 -15.96 9.25 -4.01
C ASN A 93 -15.01 8.41 -3.15
N VAL A 94 -15.53 7.43 -2.40
CA VAL A 94 -14.74 6.48 -1.60
C VAL A 94 -15.16 5.05 -1.97
N LEU A 95 -14.18 4.23 -2.38
CA LEU A 95 -14.36 2.79 -2.55
C LEU A 95 -13.65 2.10 -1.39
N PHE A 96 -14.43 1.46 -0.52
CA PHE A 96 -13.91 0.67 0.59
C PHE A 96 -13.85 -0.80 0.19
N LEU A 97 -12.66 -1.40 0.28
CA LEU A 97 -12.40 -2.81 -0.03
C LEU A 97 -11.79 -3.50 1.18
N SER A 98 -11.90 -4.82 1.24
CA SER A 98 -11.13 -5.65 2.18
C SER A 98 -10.15 -6.54 1.41
N TYR A 99 -8.94 -6.71 1.92
CA TYR A 99 -7.91 -7.56 1.33
C TYR A 99 -8.42 -9.00 1.10
N GLU A 100 -9.22 -9.52 2.02
CA GLU A 100 -9.81 -10.85 1.95
C GLU A 100 -10.77 -10.95 0.76
N SER A 101 -11.64 -9.95 0.57
CA SER A 101 -12.55 -9.90 -0.59
C SER A 101 -11.81 -9.76 -1.92
N MET A 102 -10.70 -9.01 -1.92
CA MET A 102 -9.84 -8.85 -3.08
C MET A 102 -9.16 -10.16 -3.46
N LYS A 103 -8.74 -10.95 -2.47
CA LYS A 103 -8.12 -12.25 -2.66
C LYS A 103 -9.13 -13.31 -3.08
N SER A 104 -10.36 -13.30 -2.54
CA SER A 104 -11.39 -14.29 -2.85
C SER A 104 -11.98 -14.11 -4.25
N ASP A 105 -12.15 -12.86 -4.71
CA ASP A 105 -12.63 -12.54 -6.06
C ASP A 105 -11.83 -11.37 -6.67
N PRO A 106 -10.62 -11.65 -7.19
CA PRO A 106 -9.80 -10.63 -7.83
C PRO A 106 -10.49 -10.01 -9.05
N ARG A 107 -11.20 -10.83 -9.85
CA ARG A 107 -11.87 -10.37 -11.07
C ARG A 107 -12.97 -9.37 -10.74
N GLY A 108 -13.90 -9.72 -9.84
CA GLY A 108 -14.97 -8.82 -9.41
C GLY A 108 -14.43 -7.57 -8.71
N THR A 109 -13.31 -7.68 -7.99
CA THR A 109 -12.62 -6.52 -7.41
C THR A 109 -12.14 -5.53 -8.47
N PHE A 110 -11.43 -6.00 -9.51
CA PHE A 110 -10.97 -5.12 -10.59
C PHE A 110 -12.13 -4.48 -11.35
N LEU A 111 -13.22 -5.22 -11.57
CA LEU A 111 -14.43 -4.66 -12.17
C LEU A 111 -15.09 -3.59 -11.28
N LYS A 112 -15.17 -3.80 -9.96
CA LYS A 112 -15.66 -2.79 -9.00
C LYS A 112 -14.79 -1.53 -9.02
N VAL A 113 -13.47 -1.69 -9.02
CA VAL A 113 -12.52 -0.56 -9.14
C VAL A 113 -12.73 0.18 -10.46
N ALA A 114 -12.89 -0.54 -11.57
CA ALA A 114 -13.11 0.07 -12.88
C ALA A 114 -14.41 0.87 -12.94
N VAL A 115 -15.53 0.33 -12.45
CA VAL A 115 -16.80 1.07 -12.33
C VAL A 115 -16.62 2.33 -11.49
N PHE A 116 -15.92 2.22 -10.35
CA PHE A 116 -15.66 3.35 -9.47
C PHE A 116 -14.80 4.44 -10.15
N LEU A 117 -13.81 4.06 -10.96
CA LEU A 117 -12.98 5.00 -11.72
C LEU A 117 -13.74 5.62 -12.89
N GLY A 118 -14.63 4.89 -13.55
CA GLY A 118 -15.53 5.39 -14.59
C GLY A 118 -15.97 4.31 -15.59
N LYS A 119 -17.12 4.52 -16.25
CA LYS A 119 -17.71 3.53 -17.17
C LYS A 119 -16.78 3.11 -18.30
N ASP A 120 -15.89 3.99 -18.77
CA ASP A 120 -14.96 3.68 -19.86
C ASP A 120 -13.88 2.68 -19.42
N PHE A 121 -13.42 2.73 -18.17
CA PHE A 121 -12.51 1.72 -17.63
C PHE A 121 -13.18 0.36 -17.54
N TYR A 122 -14.46 0.31 -17.12
CA TYR A 122 -15.22 -0.94 -17.06
C TYR A 122 -15.38 -1.56 -18.45
N LYS A 123 -15.76 -0.76 -19.46
CA LYS A 123 -15.84 -1.20 -20.85
C LYS A 123 -14.49 -1.71 -21.36
N MET A 124 -13.42 -0.95 -21.11
CA MET A 124 -12.05 -1.32 -21.51
C MET A 124 -11.62 -2.68 -20.94
N LEU A 125 -11.98 -2.99 -19.69
CA LEU A 125 -11.65 -4.29 -19.09
C LEU A 125 -12.42 -5.46 -19.72
N LEU A 126 -13.63 -5.23 -20.22
CA LEU A 126 -14.48 -6.25 -20.83
C LEU A 126 -14.34 -6.36 -22.36
N ASP A 127 -13.69 -5.39 -23.00
CA ASP A 127 -13.46 -5.38 -24.44
C ASP A 127 -12.48 -6.49 -24.87
N LYS A 128 -12.54 -6.88 -26.15
CA LYS A 128 -11.61 -7.81 -26.81
C LYS A 128 -11.31 -9.07 -25.98
N ASP A 129 -12.37 -9.83 -25.65
CA ASP A 129 -12.27 -11.07 -24.86
C ASP A 129 -11.51 -10.87 -23.53
N GLU A 130 -11.78 -9.76 -22.86
CA GLU A 130 -11.20 -9.42 -21.54
C GLU A 130 -9.67 -9.38 -21.54
N ALA A 131 -9.01 -9.15 -22.68
CA ALA A 131 -7.55 -9.26 -22.79
C ALA A 131 -6.80 -8.37 -21.78
N ILE A 132 -7.31 -7.15 -21.54
CA ILE A 132 -6.74 -6.22 -20.55
C ILE A 132 -6.97 -6.74 -19.13
N LEU A 133 -8.18 -7.21 -18.81
CA LEU A 133 -8.49 -7.77 -17.50
C LEU A 133 -7.66 -9.01 -17.20
N LYS A 134 -7.50 -9.93 -18.17
CA LYS A 134 -6.60 -11.10 -18.07
C LYS A 134 -5.17 -10.67 -17.77
N LYS A 135 -4.67 -9.61 -18.43
CA LYS A 135 -3.34 -9.05 -18.16
C LYS A 135 -3.23 -8.45 -16.76
N VAL A 136 -4.21 -7.66 -16.32
CA VAL A 136 -4.23 -7.07 -14.97
C VAL A 136 -4.26 -8.15 -13.89
N LEU A 137 -5.10 -9.19 -14.06
CA LEU A 137 -5.18 -10.33 -13.15
C LEU A 137 -3.85 -11.07 -13.06
N LYS A 138 -3.21 -11.34 -14.21
CA LYS A 138 -1.89 -11.97 -14.26
C LYS A 138 -0.85 -11.12 -13.52
N CYS A 139 -0.74 -9.84 -13.87
CA CYS A 139 0.26 -8.94 -13.30
C CYS A 139 0.04 -8.63 -11.82
N SER A 140 -1.19 -8.81 -11.31
CA SER A 140 -1.53 -8.59 -9.89
C SER A 140 -1.57 -9.88 -9.08
N SER A 141 -1.28 -11.03 -9.69
CA SER A 141 -1.23 -12.31 -8.99
C SER A 141 -0.03 -12.38 -8.05
N LEU A 142 -0.16 -13.14 -6.96
CA LEU A 142 0.95 -13.33 -6.01
C LEU A 142 2.19 -13.91 -6.67
N ASP A 143 2.03 -14.86 -7.59
CA ASP A 143 3.15 -15.49 -8.29
C ASP A 143 3.91 -14.49 -9.17
N TYR A 144 3.18 -13.69 -9.95
CA TYR A 144 3.80 -12.66 -10.78
C TYR A 144 4.47 -11.57 -9.93
N MET A 145 3.80 -11.13 -8.87
CA MET A 145 4.35 -10.12 -7.97
C MET A 145 5.60 -10.65 -7.25
N ASN A 146 5.58 -11.85 -6.68
CA ASN A 146 6.74 -12.44 -5.98
C ASN A 146 7.95 -12.64 -6.89
N SER A 147 7.74 -13.00 -8.16
CA SER A 147 8.81 -13.18 -9.15
C SER A 147 9.41 -11.85 -9.66
N THR A 148 8.74 -10.71 -9.46
CA THR A 148 9.20 -9.40 -9.97
C THR A 148 9.62 -8.44 -8.87
N ILE A 149 8.94 -8.47 -7.73
CA ILE A 149 9.15 -7.58 -6.57
C ILE A 149 10.46 -7.90 -5.86
N ASN A 150 10.79 -9.17 -5.66
CA ASN A 150 11.99 -9.53 -4.91
C ASN A 150 13.25 -8.89 -5.51
N ASP A 151 13.36 -8.85 -6.83
CA ASP A 151 14.53 -8.28 -7.48
C ASP A 151 14.51 -6.74 -7.46
N PHE A 152 13.35 -6.12 -7.66
CA PHE A 152 13.19 -4.67 -7.54
C PHE A 152 13.54 -4.16 -6.14
N TRP A 153 12.99 -4.78 -5.08
CA TRP A 153 13.23 -4.34 -3.70
C TRP A 153 14.64 -4.68 -3.23
N LYS A 154 15.21 -5.82 -3.64
CA LYS A 154 16.63 -6.13 -3.39
C LYS A 154 17.54 -5.08 -4.02
N GLN A 155 17.28 -4.70 -5.28
CA GLN A 155 18.10 -3.69 -5.96
C GLN A 155 17.91 -2.31 -5.35
N GLN A 156 16.68 -1.87 -5.09
CA GLN A 156 16.42 -0.48 -4.74
C GLN A 156 16.63 -0.15 -3.25
N PHE A 157 16.38 -1.10 -2.34
CA PHE A 157 16.47 -0.83 -0.90
C PHE A 157 17.68 -1.48 -0.25
N ILE A 158 18.05 -2.72 -0.59
CA ILE A 158 19.20 -3.37 0.04
C ILE A 158 20.51 -2.75 -0.47
N SER A 159 20.66 -2.51 -1.77
CA SER A 159 21.91 -1.94 -2.32
C SER A 159 22.11 -0.47 -1.95
N TYR A 160 21.04 0.34 -1.94
CA TYR A 160 21.11 1.77 -1.67
C TYR A 160 21.29 2.07 -0.17
N LEU A 161 20.56 1.37 0.72
CA LEU A 161 20.72 1.54 2.17
C LEU A 161 22.05 0.98 2.67
N SER A 162 22.59 -0.08 2.05
CA SER A 162 23.92 -0.59 2.41
C SER A 162 25.04 0.38 2.03
N THR A 163 24.95 1.05 0.87
CA THR A 163 25.94 2.06 0.46
C THR A 163 25.85 3.34 1.30
N ASP A 164 24.65 3.81 1.66
CA ASP A 164 24.48 5.00 2.50
C ASP A 164 24.81 4.75 3.98
N MET A 165 24.48 3.56 4.53
CA MET A 165 24.94 3.19 5.87
C MET A 165 26.46 3.07 5.96
N GLN A 166 27.12 2.48 4.94
CA GLN A 166 28.59 2.39 4.90
C GLN A 166 29.23 3.78 4.83
N LYS A 167 28.66 4.71 4.06
CA LYS A 167 29.10 6.11 4.04
C LYS A 167 28.93 6.78 5.41
N SER A 168 27.77 6.63 6.06
CA SER A 168 27.52 7.21 7.39
C SER A 168 28.47 6.69 8.46
N LYS A 169 28.78 5.38 8.47
CA LYS A 169 29.75 4.77 9.40
C LYS A 169 31.16 5.30 9.17
N SER A 170 31.61 5.41 7.91
CA SER A 170 32.95 5.92 7.57
C SER A 170 33.18 7.40 7.92
N VAL A 171 32.12 8.19 8.06
CA VAL A 171 32.17 9.59 8.51
C VAL A 171 32.24 9.69 10.04
N ILE A 172 31.60 8.76 10.76
CA ILE A 172 31.60 8.71 12.23
C ILE A 172 32.93 8.16 12.75
N GLU A 173 33.54 7.19 12.07
CA GLU A 173 34.84 6.58 12.45
C GLU A 173 36.07 7.47 12.17
N LYS A 174 35.89 8.63 11.52
CA LYS A 174 36.95 9.61 11.23
C LYS A 174 36.95 10.84 12.14
N LYS A 175 36.23 10.79 13.27
CA LYS A 175 36.28 11.77 14.36
C LYS A 175 36.76 11.12 15.64
#